data_AF-A0A3A9ADE1-F1
#
_entry.id   AF-A0A3A9ADE1-F1
#
_cell.length_a   1.000
_cell.length_b   1.000
_cell.length_c   1.000
_cell.angle_alpha   90.00
_cell.angle_beta   90.00
_cell.angle_gamma   90.00
#
_symmetry.space_group_name_H-M   'P 1'
#
loop_
_entity.id
_entity.type
_entity.pdbx_description
1 polymer ?
#
loop_
_entity_poly.entity_id
_entity_poly.type
_entity_poly.pdbx_seq_one_letter_code
_entity_poly.pdbx_strand_id
1 'polypeptide(L)'
;MPIPEIFVIYTGERKTRPSEISLSQEFFGGKECAVDVKVKIIYDGKEGDIINQYVIFTKVCNEQMKIYGRTRKAVMEAIRICKDQNVLREYLISREKEVVSIMMVLYDEEEIMRSYVESEVYEATQKAQYNEKIETAKEMIENDEPIEKIIKYSRLPKEIILELQKTRFAASVQ
;
A
#
# COMPACT_ATOMS: atom_id res chain seq x y z
N MET A 1 -21.01 28.06 -10.07
CA MET A 1 -19.86 27.13 -9.97
C MET A 1 -20.17 25.91 -10.81
N PRO A 2 -19.22 25.37 -11.60
CA PRO A 2 -19.42 24.12 -12.33
C PRO A 2 -19.65 22.96 -11.34
N ILE A 3 -20.41 21.96 -11.75
CA ILE A 3 -20.64 20.74 -10.98
C ILE A 3 -19.59 19.71 -11.43
N PRO A 4 -18.61 19.35 -10.60
CA PRO A 4 -17.62 18.35 -10.96
C PRO A 4 -18.24 16.95 -10.97
N GLU A 5 -17.85 16.13 -11.94
CA GLU A 5 -18.13 14.69 -11.95
C GLU A 5 -16.83 13.91 -11.99
N ILE A 6 -16.76 12.82 -11.21
CA ILE A 6 -15.58 11.97 -11.13
C ILE A 6 -15.98 10.54 -11.50
N PHE A 7 -15.19 9.96 -12.40
CA PHE A 7 -15.38 8.61 -12.91
C PHE A 7 -14.16 7.75 -12.59
N VAL A 8 -14.38 6.48 -12.31
CA VAL A 8 -13.32 5.48 -12.11
C VAL A 8 -13.57 4.31 -13.06
N ILE A 9 -12.57 3.97 -13.88
CA ILE A 9 -12.59 2.74 -14.68
C ILE A 9 -12.08 1.61 -13.79
N TYR A 10 -12.97 0.68 -13.44
CA TYR A 10 -12.65 -0.44 -12.56
C TYR A 10 -12.36 -1.71 -13.37
N THR A 11 -11.10 -2.16 -13.33
CA THR A 11 -10.63 -3.34 -14.07
C THR A 11 -10.35 -4.56 -13.20
N GLY A 12 -10.61 -4.46 -11.88
CA GLY A 12 -10.40 -5.54 -10.93
C GLY A 12 -11.53 -6.58 -10.92
N GLU A 13 -11.43 -7.54 -10.00
CA GLU A 13 -12.42 -8.61 -9.83
C GLU A 13 -13.33 -8.28 -8.63
N ARG A 14 -14.58 -7.86 -8.89
CA ARG A 14 -15.62 -7.64 -7.86
C ARG A 14 -16.88 -8.40 -8.25
N LYS A 15 -17.55 -8.97 -7.25
CA LYS A 15 -18.86 -9.65 -7.41
C LYS A 15 -19.99 -8.64 -7.64
N THR A 16 -19.98 -7.54 -6.89
CA THR A 16 -20.96 -6.47 -7.01
C THR A 16 -20.44 -5.39 -7.94
N ARG A 17 -21.35 -4.75 -8.70
CA ARG A 17 -21.03 -3.68 -9.65
C ARG A 17 -21.88 -2.43 -9.39
N PRO A 18 -21.69 -1.75 -8.24
CA PRO A 18 -22.40 -0.50 -7.98
C PRO A 18 -22.05 0.57 -9.03
N SER A 19 -23.03 1.35 -9.45
CA SER A 19 -22.84 2.45 -10.41
C SER A 19 -22.14 3.67 -9.81
N GLU A 20 -22.19 3.82 -8.48
CA GLU A 20 -21.54 4.88 -7.72
C GLU A 20 -20.99 4.30 -6.41
N ILE A 21 -19.82 4.78 -5.98
CA ILE A 21 -19.25 4.47 -4.67
C ILE A 21 -18.81 5.75 -3.97
N SER A 22 -18.83 5.73 -2.64
CA SER A 22 -18.14 6.72 -1.80
C SER A 22 -16.74 6.19 -1.50
N LEU A 23 -15.72 7.02 -1.74
CA LEU A 23 -14.34 6.65 -1.42
C LEU A 23 -14.15 6.47 0.09
N SER A 24 -14.85 7.25 0.93
CA SER A 24 -14.77 7.07 2.38
C SER A 24 -15.35 5.74 2.85
N GLN A 25 -16.46 5.30 2.26
CA GLN A 25 -17.02 3.98 2.54
C GLN A 25 -16.05 2.87 2.13
N GLU A 26 -15.46 2.99 0.94
CA GLU A 26 -14.65 1.94 0.34
C GLU A 26 -13.26 1.80 0.99
N PHE A 27 -12.60 2.93 1.31
CA PHE A 27 -11.22 2.92 1.79
C PHE A 27 -11.09 3.15 3.30
N PHE A 28 -12.03 3.84 3.93
CA PHE A 28 -11.95 4.21 5.35
C PHE A 28 -13.02 3.54 6.21
N GLY A 29 -13.81 2.62 5.64
CA GLY A 29 -14.88 1.92 6.36
C GLY A 29 -16.00 2.85 6.82
N GLY A 30 -16.22 3.97 6.12
CA GLY A 30 -17.26 4.95 6.45
C GLY A 30 -16.93 5.83 7.64
N LYS A 31 -15.65 5.93 8.05
CA LYS A 31 -15.21 6.93 9.03
C LYS A 31 -15.50 8.34 8.52
N GLU A 32 -15.84 9.25 9.42
CA GLU A 32 -15.99 10.66 9.08
C GLU A 32 -14.67 11.21 8.52
N CYS A 33 -14.74 11.80 7.32
CA CYS A 33 -13.60 12.30 6.57
C CYS A 33 -13.82 13.77 6.25
N ALA A 34 -12.76 14.58 6.30
CA ALA A 34 -12.84 15.99 5.92
C ALA A 34 -13.24 16.19 4.45
N VAL A 35 -12.97 15.20 3.60
CA VAL A 35 -13.39 15.15 2.20
C VAL A 35 -13.88 13.74 1.90
N ASP A 36 -15.12 13.61 1.44
CA ASP A 36 -15.63 12.39 0.81
C ASP A 36 -16.01 12.68 -0.65
N VAL A 37 -15.65 11.76 -1.53
CA VAL A 37 -15.89 11.88 -2.96
C VAL A 37 -16.76 10.72 -3.40
N LYS A 38 -17.88 11.05 -4.04
CA LYS A 38 -18.70 10.09 -4.77
C LYS A 38 -18.19 9.98 -6.20
N VAL A 39 -17.92 8.76 -6.63
CA VAL A 39 -17.38 8.48 -7.96
C VAL A 39 -18.29 7.51 -8.69
N LYS A 40 -18.51 7.79 -9.97
CA LYS A 40 -19.26 6.90 -10.87
C LYS A 40 -18.32 5.82 -11.39
N ILE A 41 -18.73 4.56 -11.31
CA ILE A 41 -17.88 3.44 -11.73
C ILE A 41 -18.22 3.00 -13.15
N ILE A 42 -17.18 2.87 -13.97
CA ILE A 42 -17.23 2.32 -15.31
C ILE A 42 -16.52 0.96 -15.28
N TYR A 43 -17.27 -0.11 -15.56
CA TYR A 43 -16.73 -1.48 -15.53
C TYR A 43 -16.28 -1.96 -16.91
N ASP A 44 -16.92 -1.46 -17.97
CA ASP A 44 -16.60 -1.78 -19.35
C ASP A 44 -17.12 -0.68 -20.27
N GLY A 45 -16.60 -0.68 -21.51
CA GLY A 45 -17.10 0.13 -22.60
C GLY A 45 -18.01 -0.66 -23.55
N LYS A 46 -18.41 -0.02 -24.63
CA LYS A 46 -18.97 -0.72 -25.80
C LYS A 46 -17.84 -1.43 -26.54
N GLU A 47 -18.15 -2.57 -27.14
CA GLU A 47 -17.16 -3.33 -27.91
C GLU A 47 -16.44 -2.44 -28.93
N GLY A 48 -15.10 -2.46 -28.88
CA GLY A 48 -14.24 -1.69 -29.76
C GLY A 48 -14.06 -0.22 -29.39
N ASP A 49 -14.76 0.32 -28.39
CA ASP A 49 -14.51 1.68 -27.92
C ASP A 49 -13.22 1.77 -27.07
N ILE A 50 -12.79 3.00 -26.77
CA ILE A 50 -11.54 3.25 -26.05
C ILE A 50 -11.54 2.66 -24.63
N ILE A 51 -12.69 2.62 -23.96
CA ILE A 51 -12.80 2.09 -22.59
C ILE A 51 -12.69 0.57 -22.64
N ASN A 52 -13.39 -0.08 -23.57
CA ASN A 52 -13.32 -1.51 -23.78
C ASN A 52 -11.90 -1.94 -24.17
N GLN A 53 -11.26 -1.23 -25.10
CA GLN A 53 -9.86 -1.48 -25.48
C GLN A 53 -8.91 -1.32 -24.29
N TYR A 54 -9.09 -0.29 -23.46
CA TYR A 54 -8.31 -0.11 -22.24
C TYR A 54 -8.52 -1.26 -21.23
N VAL A 55 -9.77 -1.66 -21.01
CA VAL A 55 -10.11 -2.79 -20.12
C VAL A 55 -9.44 -4.07 -20.63
N ILE A 56 -9.49 -4.36 -21.93
CA ILE A 56 -8.81 -5.53 -22.51
C ILE A 56 -7.29 -5.43 -22.31
N PHE A 57 -6.68 -4.28 -22.60
CA PHE A 57 -5.26 -4.06 -22.38
C PHE A 57 -4.84 -4.34 -20.92
N THR A 58 -5.59 -3.82 -19.94
CA THR A 58 -5.28 -4.07 -18.52
C THR A 58 -5.38 -5.54 -18.13
N LYS A 59 -6.36 -6.29 -18.68
CA LYS A 59 -6.49 -7.73 -18.45
C LYS A 59 -5.30 -8.49 -19.02
N VAL A 60 -4.91 -8.19 -20.26
CA VAL A 60 -3.74 -8.81 -20.91
C VAL A 60 -2.46 -8.51 -20.12
N CYS A 61 -2.25 -7.27 -19.67
CA CYS A 61 -1.13 -6.92 -18.79
C CYS A 61 -1.12 -7.77 -17.51
N ASN A 62 -2.27 -7.90 -16.84
CA ASN A 62 -2.38 -8.71 -15.61
C ASN A 62 -2.07 -10.19 -15.87
N GLU A 63 -2.52 -10.76 -16.98
CA GLU A 63 -2.21 -12.14 -17.37
C GLU A 63 -0.72 -12.33 -17.65
N GLN A 64 -0.09 -11.43 -18.39
CA GLN A 64 1.35 -11.51 -18.66
C GLN A 64 2.18 -11.32 -17.39
N MET A 65 1.74 -10.47 -16.47
CA MET A 65 2.38 -10.29 -15.16
C MET A 65 2.29 -11.55 -14.29
N LYS A 66 1.18 -12.31 -14.34
CA LYS A 66 1.08 -13.59 -13.63
C LYS A 66 2.09 -14.63 -14.16
N ILE A 67 2.48 -14.54 -15.43
CA ILE A 67 3.42 -15.47 -16.08
C ILE A 67 4.87 -15.04 -15.89
N TYR A 68 5.19 -13.78 -16.16
CA TYR A 68 6.56 -13.27 -16.24
C TYR A 68 6.95 -12.34 -15.08
N GLY A 69 6.08 -12.17 -14.09
CA GLY A 69 6.25 -11.21 -13.01
C GLY A 69 6.17 -9.75 -13.50
N ARG A 70 6.55 -8.82 -12.62
CA ARG A 70 6.63 -7.38 -12.91
C ARG A 70 7.88 -7.03 -13.71
N THR A 71 7.99 -7.61 -14.90
CA THR A 71 9.19 -7.48 -15.74
C THR A 71 8.90 -6.72 -17.02
N ARG A 72 9.94 -6.12 -17.59
CA ARG A 72 9.89 -5.52 -18.92
C ARG A 72 9.33 -6.51 -19.96
N LYS A 73 9.66 -7.80 -19.82
CA LYS A 73 9.17 -8.87 -20.68
C LYS A 73 7.65 -9.00 -20.63
N ALA A 74 7.05 -8.95 -19.44
CA ALA A 74 5.59 -9.02 -19.29
C ALA A 74 4.88 -7.90 -20.06
N VAL A 75 5.40 -6.66 -19.94
CA VAL A 75 4.82 -5.49 -20.61
C VAL A 75 4.97 -5.58 -22.13
N MET A 76 6.16 -5.97 -22.61
CA MET A 76 6.40 -6.12 -24.06
C MET A 76 5.50 -7.19 -24.68
N GLU A 77 5.31 -8.32 -23.98
CA GLU A 77 4.43 -9.40 -24.46
C GLU A 77 2.96 -8.97 -24.47
N ALA A 78 2.52 -8.24 -23.44
CA ALA A 78 1.16 -7.69 -23.41
C ALA A 78 0.92 -6.72 -24.58
N ILE A 79 1.87 -5.83 -24.86
CA ILE A 79 1.79 -4.90 -26.00
C ILE A 79 1.75 -5.66 -27.32
N ARG A 80 2.57 -6.70 -27.49
CA ARG A 80 2.54 -7.56 -28.68
C ARG A 80 1.15 -8.17 -28.88
N ILE A 81 0.61 -8.82 -27.86
CA ILE A 81 -0.73 -9.45 -27.89
C ILE A 81 -1.81 -8.42 -28.23
N CYS A 82 -1.79 -7.25 -27.59
CA CYS A 82 -2.79 -6.21 -27.86
C CYS A 82 -2.71 -5.68 -29.30
N LYS A 83 -1.51 -5.45 -29.85
CA LYS A 83 -1.36 -5.07 -31.26
C LYS A 83 -1.89 -6.13 -32.22
N ASP A 84 -1.65 -7.41 -31.93
CA ASP A 84 -2.13 -8.54 -32.75
C ASP A 84 -3.66 -8.67 -32.70
N GLN A 85 -4.27 -8.36 -31.56
CA GLN A 85 -5.72 -8.37 -31.35
C GLN A 85 -6.42 -7.05 -31.75
N ASN A 86 -5.68 -6.11 -32.35
CA ASN A 86 -6.18 -4.78 -32.71
C ASN A 86 -6.70 -3.94 -31.51
N VAL A 87 -6.14 -4.16 -30.32
CA VAL A 87 -6.44 -3.42 -29.08
C VAL A 87 -5.42 -2.31 -28.91
N LEU A 88 -5.87 -1.06 -28.84
CA LEU A 88 -5.03 0.15 -28.76
C LEU A 88 -3.93 0.19 -29.84
N ARG A 89 -4.16 -0.46 -30.99
CA ARG A 89 -3.10 -0.81 -31.95
C ARG A 89 -2.30 0.40 -32.43
N GLU A 90 -2.97 1.43 -32.90
CA GLU A 90 -2.31 2.65 -33.42
C GLU A 90 -1.50 3.37 -32.34
N TYR A 91 -2.07 3.45 -31.12
CA TYR A 91 -1.39 4.05 -29.97
C TYR A 91 -0.16 3.25 -29.58
N LEU A 92 -0.28 1.93 -29.44
CA LEU A 92 0.83 1.07 -29.04
C LEU A 92 1.93 1.00 -30.11
N ILE A 93 1.59 1.04 -31.40
CA ILE A 93 2.60 1.11 -32.49
C ILE A 93 3.44 2.39 -32.36
N SER A 94 2.82 3.52 -32.03
CA SER A 94 3.52 4.81 -31.97
C SER A 94 4.19 5.09 -30.61
N ARG A 95 3.68 4.50 -29.51
CA ARG A 95 4.04 4.85 -28.13
C ARG A 95 4.61 3.70 -27.31
N GLU A 96 4.93 2.55 -27.92
CA GLU A 96 5.43 1.35 -27.21
C GLU A 96 6.52 1.66 -26.18
N LYS A 97 7.56 2.40 -26.58
CA LYS A 97 8.69 2.72 -25.68
C LYS A 97 8.27 3.53 -24.45
N GLU A 98 7.36 4.48 -24.64
CA GLU A 98 6.82 5.34 -23.58
C GLU A 98 5.95 4.53 -22.62
N VAL A 99 5.06 3.69 -23.16
CA VAL A 99 4.21 2.78 -22.37
C VAL A 99 5.06 1.83 -21.52
N VAL A 100 6.09 1.21 -22.13
CA VAL A 100 7.02 0.34 -21.39
C VAL A 100 7.72 1.13 -20.29
N SER A 101 8.18 2.35 -20.56
CA SER A 101 8.86 3.19 -19.56
C SER A 101 7.96 3.52 -18.38
N ILE A 102 6.73 3.99 -18.64
CA ILE A 102 5.77 4.37 -17.59
C ILE A 102 5.41 3.15 -16.74
N MET A 103 5.10 2.02 -17.37
CA MET A 103 4.78 0.78 -16.64
C MET A 103 5.93 0.34 -15.74
N MET A 104 7.18 0.51 -16.18
CA MET A 104 8.33 0.14 -15.36
C MET A 104 8.51 1.05 -14.15
N VAL A 105 8.26 2.35 -14.28
CA VAL A 105 8.26 3.28 -13.14
C VAL A 105 7.16 2.92 -12.14
N LEU A 106 5.93 2.68 -12.62
CA LEU A 106 4.80 2.34 -11.75
C LEU A 106 5.01 1.02 -10.99
N TYR A 107 5.67 0.04 -11.60
CA TYR A 107 5.93 -1.24 -10.92
C TYR A 107 7.08 -1.17 -9.92
N ASP A 108 8.05 -0.28 -10.12
CA ASP A 108 9.10 0.05 -9.13
C ASP A 108 8.48 0.82 -7.93
N GLU A 109 7.60 1.79 -8.21
CA GLU A 109 6.87 2.54 -7.17
C GLU A 109 5.83 1.67 -6.41
N GLU A 110 5.18 0.69 -7.05
CA GLU A 110 4.32 -0.27 -6.33
C GLU A 110 5.12 -1.22 -5.41
N GLU A 111 6.39 -1.49 -5.71
CA GLU A 111 7.29 -2.22 -4.80
C GLU A 111 7.72 -1.32 -3.63
N ILE A 112 7.99 -0.03 -3.90
CA ILE A 112 8.22 0.99 -2.86
C ILE A 112 6.99 1.14 -1.96
N MET A 113 5.77 1.25 -2.51
CA MET A 113 4.54 1.39 -1.72
C MET A 113 4.27 0.14 -0.88
N ARG A 114 4.55 -1.05 -1.42
CA ARG A 114 4.46 -2.31 -0.67
C ARG A 114 5.49 -2.37 0.45
N SER A 115 6.73 -1.93 0.17
CA SER A 115 7.78 -1.80 1.17
C SER A 115 7.44 -0.77 2.25
N TYR A 116 6.70 0.29 1.91
CA TYR A 116 6.26 1.33 2.84
C TYR A 116 5.17 0.81 3.79
N VAL A 117 4.20 0.07 3.27
CA VAL A 117 3.18 -0.61 4.08
C VAL A 117 3.82 -1.71 4.95
N GLU A 118 4.75 -2.48 4.40
CA GLU A 118 5.51 -3.49 5.15
C GLU A 118 6.42 -2.84 6.21
N SER A 119 7.03 -1.69 5.93
CA SER A 119 7.84 -0.95 6.89
C SER A 119 6.99 -0.32 7.98
N GLU A 120 5.80 0.22 7.69
CA GLU A 120 4.91 0.74 8.73
C GLU A 120 4.43 -0.38 9.67
N VAL A 121 4.11 -1.56 9.13
CA VAL A 121 3.73 -2.74 9.94
C VAL A 121 4.93 -3.27 10.73
N TYR A 122 6.12 -3.32 10.14
CA TYR A 122 7.36 -3.71 10.82
C TYR A 122 7.73 -2.73 11.95
N GLU A 123 7.69 -1.42 11.70
CA GLU A 123 7.94 -0.38 12.69
C GLU A 123 6.91 -0.40 13.81
N ALA A 124 5.62 -0.57 13.50
CA ALA A 124 4.57 -0.70 14.51
C ALA A 124 4.79 -1.94 15.40
N THR A 125 5.20 -3.07 14.80
CA THR A 125 5.50 -4.31 15.53
C THR A 125 6.75 -4.18 16.38
N GLN A 126 7.82 -3.58 15.85
CA GLN A 126 9.07 -3.31 16.58
C GLN A 126 8.83 -2.34 17.74
N LYS A 127 8.03 -1.30 17.52
CA LYS A 127 7.66 -0.33 18.56
C LYS A 127 6.80 -0.96 19.65
N ALA A 128 5.87 -1.83 19.30
CA ALA A 128 5.08 -2.59 20.28
C ALA A 128 5.97 -3.51 21.14
N GLN A 129 6.87 -4.28 20.51
CA GLN A 129 7.82 -5.14 21.22
C GLN A 129 8.81 -4.34 22.07
N TYR A 130 9.26 -3.18 21.59
CA TYR A 130 10.13 -2.30 22.37
C TYR A 130 9.41 -1.72 23.57
N ASN A 131 8.16 -1.30 23.43
CA ASN A 131 7.34 -0.81 24.54
C ASN A 131 7.10 -1.90 25.59
N GLU A 132 6.82 -3.15 25.19
CA GLU A 132 6.67 -4.28 26.12
C GLU A 132 7.95 -4.52 26.95
N LYS A 133 9.12 -4.41 26.32
CA LYS A 133 10.42 -4.49 27.03
C LYS A 133 10.61 -3.35 28.02
N ILE A 134 10.19 -2.13 27.65
CA ILE A 134 10.24 -0.96 28.53
C ILE A 134 9.31 -1.13 29.73
N GLU A 135 8.08 -1.60 29.54
CA GLU A 135 7.14 -1.85 30.64
C GLU A 135 7.65 -2.96 31.57
N THR A 136 8.17 -4.06 31.02
CA THR A 136 8.83 -5.11 31.81
C THR A 136 9.97 -4.54 32.67
N ALA A 137 10.81 -3.66 32.11
CA ALA A 137 11.89 -3.04 32.86
C ALA A 137 11.37 -2.11 33.96
N LYS A 138 10.32 -1.32 33.71
CA LYS A 138 9.69 -0.44 34.71
C LYS A 138 9.13 -1.23 35.88
N GLU A 139 8.36 -2.29 35.62
CA GLU A 139 7.80 -3.16 36.67
C GLU A 139 8.90 -3.78 37.53
N MET A 140 10.00 -4.25 36.93
CA MET A 140 11.11 -4.81 37.68
C MET A 140 11.88 -3.75 38.47
N ILE A 141 12.02 -2.53 37.93
CA ILE A 141 12.59 -1.40 38.65
C ILE A 141 11.71 -1.07 39.85
N GLU A 142 10.38 -0.98 39.70
CA GLU A 142 9.43 -0.72 40.79
C GLU A 142 9.51 -1.75 41.92
N ASN A 143 9.83 -3.01 41.60
CA ASN A 143 10.07 -4.08 42.57
C ASN A 143 11.51 -4.10 43.13
N ASP A 144 12.32 -3.08 42.85
CA ASP A 144 13.73 -2.93 43.27
C ASP A 144 14.61 -4.14 42.91
N GLU A 145 14.33 -4.78 41.76
CA GLU A 145 15.12 -5.91 41.28
C GLU A 145 16.55 -5.49 40.89
N PRO A 146 17.55 -6.38 41.04
CA PRO A 146 18.93 -6.09 40.65
C PRO A 146 19.05 -5.76 39.16
N ILE A 147 19.91 -4.79 38.83
CA ILE A 147 20.07 -4.29 37.46
C ILE A 147 20.47 -5.39 36.47
N GLU A 148 21.28 -6.37 36.90
CA GLU A 148 21.67 -7.52 36.07
C GLU A 148 20.47 -8.40 35.69
N LYS A 149 19.48 -8.49 36.59
CA LYS A 149 18.24 -9.23 36.35
C LYS A 149 17.34 -8.44 35.40
N ILE A 150 17.21 -7.12 35.59
CA ILE A 150 16.43 -6.26 34.69
C ILE A 150 16.97 -6.32 33.26
N ILE A 151 18.30 -6.21 33.07
CA ILE A 151 18.95 -6.36 31.76
C ILE A 151 18.59 -7.71 31.12
N LYS A 152 18.69 -8.80 31.89
CA LYS A 152 18.45 -10.15 31.39
C LYS A 152 17.01 -10.36 30.92
N TYR A 153 16.02 -9.89 31.67
CA TYR A 153 14.60 -10.18 31.41
C TYR A 153 13.94 -9.17 30.47
N SER A 154 14.22 -7.88 30.62
CA SER A 154 13.74 -6.85 29.66
C SER A 154 14.47 -6.91 28.32
N ARG A 155 15.67 -7.51 28.28
CA ARG A 155 16.57 -7.53 27.12
C ARG A 155 16.88 -6.12 26.59
N LEU A 156 16.82 -5.11 27.47
CA LEU A 156 17.20 -3.74 27.17
C LEU A 156 18.67 -3.49 27.52
N PRO A 157 19.35 -2.58 26.80
CA PRO A 157 20.67 -2.12 27.17
C PRO A 157 20.69 -1.50 28.58
N LYS A 158 21.83 -1.65 29.27
CA LYS A 158 22.03 -1.12 30.62
C LYS A 158 21.77 0.38 30.70
N GLU A 159 22.16 1.11 29.66
CA GLU A 159 22.05 2.56 29.55
C GLU A 159 20.58 3.02 29.65
N ILE A 160 19.68 2.34 28.93
CA ILE A 160 18.23 2.62 28.94
C ILE A 160 17.64 2.34 30.32
N ILE A 161 18.05 1.25 30.97
CA ILE A 161 17.57 0.89 32.31
C ILE A 161 18.01 1.93 33.35
N LEU A 162 19.25 2.43 33.25
CA LEU A 162 19.75 3.50 34.12
C LEU A 162 18.99 4.82 33.92
N GLU A 163 18.58 5.15 32.69
CA GLU A 163 17.72 6.31 32.42
C GLU A 163 16.31 6.16 32.99
N LEU A 164 15.69 4.99 32.87
CA LEU A 164 14.39 4.69 33.47
C LEU A 164 14.44 4.80 35.00
N GLN A 165 15.51 4.29 35.62
CA GLN A 165 15.73 4.43 37.07
C GLN A 165 15.84 5.90 37.48
N LYS A 166 16.63 6.72 36.78
CA LYS A 166 16.75 8.16 37.05
C LYS A 166 15.41 8.87 36.97
N THR A 167 14.58 8.51 35.98
CA THR A 167 13.25 9.08 35.77
C THR A 167 12.31 8.72 36.93
N ARG A 168 12.36 7.48 37.44
CA ARG A 168 11.63 7.08 38.66
C ARG A 168 12.02 7.95 39.85
N PHE A 169 13.31 8.09 40.12
CA PHE A 169 13.80 8.86 41.28
C PHE A 169 13.43 10.34 41.17
N ALA A 170 13.39 10.92 39.97
CA ALA A 170 12.93 12.29 39.76
C ALA A 170 11.41 12.45 40.05
N ALA A 171 10.60 11.44 39.73
CA ALA A 171 9.16 11.43 40.01
C ALA A 171 8.79 11.15 41.48
N SER A 172 9.73 10.63 42.29
CA SER A 172 9.49 10.35 43.73
C SER A 172 9.79 11.54 44.66
N VAL A 173 10.28 12.66 44.10
CA VAL A 173 10.77 13.85 44.84
C VAL A 173 9.85 15.06 44.63
N GLN A 174 8.72 14.89 43.93
CA GLN A 174 7.59 15.83 43.84
C GLN A 174 6.41 15.31 44.68
#